data_AF-A0A3D4BUN0-F1
#
_entry.id   AF-A0A3D4BUN0-F1
#
_cell.length_a   1.000
_cell.length_b   1.000
_cell.length_c   1.000
_cell.angle_alpha   90.00
_cell.angle_beta   90.00
_cell.angle_gamma   90.00
#
_symmetry.space_group_name_H-M   'P 1'
#
loop_
_entity.id
_entity.type
_entity.pdbx_description
1 polymer ?
#
loop_
_entity_poly.entity_id
_entity_poly.type
_entity_poly.pdbx_seq_one_letter_code
_entity_poly.pdbx_strand_id
1 'polypeptide(L)' 'MNPAYICIEGNIGAGKTTLAKLLASSMNARLILEEFEDNPFLARFYEEPAR' A
#
# COMPACT_ATOMS: atom_id res chain seq x y z
N MET A 1 13.08 -7.72 21.90
CA MET A 1 13.25 -7.86 20.43
C MET A 1 12.67 -6.62 19.79
N ASN A 2 13.43 -5.87 19.01
CA ASN A 2 12.87 -4.77 18.22
C ASN A 2 11.98 -5.37 17.12
N PRO A 3 10.74 -4.88 16.95
CA PRO A 3 9.95 -5.28 15.79
C PRO A 3 10.67 -4.83 14.51
N ALA A 4 10.92 -5.78 13.61
CA ALA A 4 11.41 -5.48 12.27
C ALA A 4 10.23 -5.09 11.38
N TYR A 5 10.29 -3.90 10.80
CA TYR A 5 9.27 -3.40 9.88
C TYR A 5 9.77 -3.51 8.44
N ILE A 6 8.86 -3.88 7.54
CA ILE A 6 9.09 -3.86 6.09
C ILE A 6 8.07 -2.89 5.50
N CYS A 7 8.56 -1.82 4.86
CA CYS A 7 7.73 -0.90 4.09
C CYS A 7 7.87 -1.23 2.59
N ILE A 8 6.76 -1.19 1.85
CA ILE A 8 6.73 -1.49 0.42
C ILE A 8 6.17 -0.27 -0.30
N GLU A 9 7.03 0.42 -1.05
CA GLU A 9 6.70 1.63 -1.81
C GLU A 9 6.81 1.39 -3.33
N GLY A 10 6.19 2.27 -4.11
CA GLY A 10 6.23 2.22 -5.57
C GLY A 10 4.93 2.68 -6.24
N ASN A 11 4.94 2.69 -7.57
CA ASN A 11 3.87 3.26 -8.38
C ASN A 11 2.51 2.55 -8.20
N ILE A 12 1.43 3.26 -8.51
CA ILE A 12 0.09 2.70 -8.54
C ILE A 12 0.01 1.67 -9.67
N GLY A 13 -0.59 0.50 -9.39
CA GLY A 13 -0.59 -0.64 -10.30
C GLY A 13 0.66 -1.54 -10.26
N ALA A 14 1.70 -1.21 -9.48
CA ALA A 14 2.95 -2.00 -9.43
C ALA A 14 2.86 -3.34 -8.65
N GLY A 15 1.68 -3.73 -8.15
CA GLY A 15 1.50 -5.00 -7.43
C GLY A 15 1.93 -5.02 -5.96
N LYS A 16 2.17 -3.85 -5.34
CA LYS A 16 2.60 -3.71 -3.93
C LYS A 16 1.73 -4.49 -2.94
N THR A 17 0.42 -4.35 -3.03
CA THR A 17 -0.54 -5.04 -2.15
C THR A 17 -0.44 -6.56 -2.27
N THR A 18 -0.21 -7.08 -3.48
CA THR A 18 0.00 -8.51 -3.72
C THR A 18 1.29 -8.97 -3.06
N LEU A 19 2.39 -8.23 -3.26
CA LEU A 19 3.67 -8.55 -2.64
C LEU A 19 3.58 -8.51 -1.10
N ALA A 20 2.93 -7.50 -0.53
CA ALA A 20 2.73 -7.36 0.91
C ALA A 20 1.99 -8.56 1.50
N LYS A 21 0.91 -9.03 0.84
CA LYS A 21 0.15 -10.22 1.26
C LYS A 21 1.01 -11.49 1.23
N LEU A 22 1.81 -11.67 0.16
CA LEU A 22 2.70 -12.82 0.03
C LEU A 22 3.79 -12.84 1.12
N LEU A 23 4.41 -11.68 1.40
CA LEU A 23 5.42 -11.55 2.45
C LEU A 23 4.84 -11.76 3.85
N ALA A 24 3.66 -11.19 4.12
CA ALA A 24 2.98 -11.40 5.40
C ALA A 24 2.69 -12.88 5.64
N SER A 25 2.22 -13.60 4.60
CA SER A 25 1.97 -15.03 4.66
C SER A 25 3.25 -15.85 4.84
N SER A 26 4.34 -15.52 4.14
CA SER A 26 5.58 -16.31 4.20
C SER A 26 6.36 -16.10 5.49
N MET A 27 6.26 -14.92 6.10
CA MET A 27 6.98 -14.53 7.32
C MET A 27 6.14 -14.62 8.59
N ASN A 28 4.85 -15.00 8.47
CA ASN A 28 3.87 -14.91 9.55
C ASN A 28 3.86 -13.53 10.23
N ALA A 29 3.94 -12.48 9.40
CA ALA A 29 4.01 -11.10 9.85
C ALA A 29 2.62 -10.46 9.88
N ARG A 30 2.46 -9.43 10.74
CA ARG A 30 1.25 -8.59 10.73
C ARG A 30 1.22 -7.77 9.43
N LEU A 31 0.18 -7.99 8.62
CA LEU A 31 -0.09 -7.17 7.45
C LEU A 31 -0.74 -5.85 7.86
N ILE A 32 -0.20 -4.73 7.36
CA ILE A 32 -0.79 -3.40 7.46
C ILE A 32 -0.91 -2.88 6.02
N LEU A 33 -2.12 -2.56 5.59
CA LEU A 33 -2.41 -2.06 4.25
C LEU A 33 -2.73 -0.56 4.31
N GLU A 34 -2.44 0.14 3.23
CA GLU A 34 -2.87 1.53 3.02
C GLU A 34 -4.40 1.57 2.81
N GLU A 35 -5.09 2.47 3.52
CA GLU A 35 -6.51 2.76 3.33
C GLU A 35 -6.65 3.95 2.35
N PHE A 36 -6.69 3.64 1.05
CA PHE A 36 -6.82 4.65 -0.01
C PHE A 36 -8.27 5.00 -0.34
N GLU A 37 -9.24 4.15 0.01
CA GLU A 37 -10.67 4.35 -0.29
C GLU A 37 -11.26 5.56 0.43
N ASP A 38 -10.77 5.86 1.63
CA ASP A 38 -11.19 7.02 2.43
C ASP A 38 -10.39 8.29 2.14
N ASN A 39 -9.51 8.28 1.12
CA ASN A 39 -8.73 9.47 0.78
C ASN A 39 -9.61 10.49 0.05
N PRO A 40 -9.97 11.63 0.67
CA PRO A 40 -10.92 12.58 0.09
C PRO A 40 -10.35 13.36 -1.11
N PHE A 41 -9.06 13.22 -1.39
CA PHE A 41 -8.36 13.93 -2.45
C PHE A 41 -8.12 13.08 -3.69
N LEU A 42 -7.99 11.75 -3.56
CA LEU A 42 -7.60 10.88 -4.67
C LEU A 42 -8.61 10.92 -5.83
N ALA A 43 -9.91 10.84 -5.54
CA ALA A 43 -10.94 10.87 -6.59
C ALA A 43 -10.84 12.16 -7.42
N ARG A 44 -10.78 13.32 -6.75
CA ARG A 44 -10.66 14.63 -7.41
C ARG A 44 -9.33 14.80 -8.16
N PHE A 45 -8.25 14.23 -7.63
CA PHE A 45 -6.95 14.23 -8.29
C PHE A 45 -6.97 13.44 -9.62
N TYR A 46 -7.70 12.33 -9.67
CA TYR A 46 -7.88 11.55 -10.90
C TYR A 46 -8.87 12.15 -11.90
N GLU A 47 -9.80 13.00 -11.45
CA GLU A 47 -10.74 13.74 -12.33
C GLU A 47 -10.00 14.77 -13.19
N GLU A 48 -9.01 15.48 -12.64
CA GLU A 48 -8.24 16.51 -13.34
C GLU A 48 -6.72 16.39 -13.05
N PRO A 49 -6.03 15.36 -13.56
CA PRO A 49 -4.63 15.10 -13.24
C PRO A 49 -3.64 16.15 -13.79
N ALA A 50 -4.10 17.13 -14.57
CA ALA A 50 -3.29 18.03 -15.39
C ALA A 50 -3.49 19.54 -15.10
N ARG A 51 -4.05 19.90 -13.94
CA ARG A 51 -4.15 21.32 -13.55
C ARG A 51 -2.83 21.89 -13.04
#